data_AF-A0A2A9NDT9-F1
#
_entry.id   AF-A0A2A9NDT9-F1
#
_cell.length_a   1.000
_cell.length_b   1.000
_cell.length_c   1.000
_cell.angle_alpha   90.00
_cell.angle_beta   90.00
_cell.angle_gamma   90.00
#
_symmetry.space_group_name_H-M   'P 1'
#
loop_
_entity.id
_entity.type
_entity.pdbx_description
1 polymer ?
#
loop_
_entity_poly.entity_id
_entity_poly.type
_entity_poly.pdbx_seq_one_letter_code
_entity_poly.pdbx_strand_id
1 'polypeptide(L)'
;MSSEDLPPHIPRSRACTPCYKRKKKCDGARPACDRCVRLHKASDCNYAPPSQYGRTWHLVEERLRRLEAWIPNTMHPRYSTPVQTPSKTAVGSPLRGNYADKVSPHPEPPWEVLAQLLDVFLPHAHNFGFFLNVQRFRTLALHRLPLGHPRRPSAALMWAVYLWGLNLSNNSEFVMDESAILSNAHGLASEFERFDDNTSFLHKLQAKVLLAYYFYAHGRDLEGNYYVSILLSDALSRGLHKIRSSRDDWTMMMPAPNDDIEEGERIHASWTVSMLIQVWSPGLDFATSLLDPAQHPCGQIDTPWPLDPEDYEKGILPHALRTDRTILKYYYSLPTNDEATSIYSIQAKASFLWTKVRRLSNAWAHAIATSGDTSSLQSHLLIVGNLSDRLLDHISLFTAQVPSNSSEEERRRICIRVVAHSMVYVTSLHFNSTFGQEHNFVSKHKRYTAAHSIWSIARTAPLDTLKHLNPIIGTIWIDAARVLSEELAMHRTIRLDHNPGIITPQELALKAEIEDGMIAINKLRFSSSFLAFQINRIQSIFDTLNEENKS
;
A
#
# COMPACT_ATOMS: atom_id res chain seq x y z
N MET A 1 57.76 -33.94 10.21
CA MET A 1 56.93 -35.03 9.66
C MET A 1 55.79 -35.32 10.62
N SER A 2 54.51 -35.20 10.33
CA SER A 2 53.75 -34.38 9.38
C SER A 2 52.33 -34.42 9.95
N SER A 3 51.67 -33.26 9.99
CA SER A 3 50.23 -33.14 10.11
C SER A 3 49.58 -33.84 8.90
N GLU A 4 48.85 -34.93 9.12
CA GLU A 4 48.03 -35.57 8.08
C GLU A 4 46.59 -35.76 8.59
N ASP A 5 45.76 -34.78 8.22
CA ASP A 5 44.44 -34.91 7.60
C ASP A 5 43.31 -35.69 8.31
N LEU A 6 42.56 -34.98 9.16
CA LEU A 6 41.13 -35.29 9.33
C LEU A 6 40.37 -34.87 8.06
N PRO A 7 39.54 -35.74 7.45
CA PRO A 7 38.88 -35.42 6.19
C PRO A 7 37.82 -34.30 6.35
N PRO A 8 37.66 -33.44 5.34
CA PRO A 8 36.77 -32.28 5.39
C PRO A 8 35.30 -32.73 5.44
N HIS A 9 34.62 -32.42 6.55
CA HIS A 9 33.19 -32.69 6.65
C HIS A 9 32.39 -31.73 5.79
N ILE A 10 31.65 -32.30 4.85
CA ILE A 10 30.81 -31.55 3.91
C ILE A 10 29.43 -31.26 4.54
N PRO A 11 28.84 -30.06 4.36
CA PRO A 11 27.48 -29.76 4.79
C PRO A 11 26.44 -30.72 4.21
N ARG A 12 25.33 -30.95 4.94
CA ARG A 12 24.31 -31.98 4.61
C ARG A 12 23.78 -31.91 3.17
N SER A 13 23.77 -30.72 2.56
CA SER A 13 23.33 -30.47 1.19
C SER A 13 24.24 -31.05 0.10
N ARG A 14 25.44 -31.54 0.46
CA ARG A 14 26.44 -32.08 -0.46
C ARG A 14 26.94 -33.49 -0.06
N ALA A 15 26.26 -34.15 0.88
CA ALA A 15 26.53 -35.56 1.22
C ALA A 15 26.04 -36.51 0.10
N CYS A 16 26.67 -37.68 -0.05
CA CYS A 16 26.19 -38.68 -1.00
C CYS A 16 24.76 -39.14 -0.67
N THR A 17 24.00 -39.55 -1.69
CA THR A 17 22.59 -39.93 -1.57
C THR A 17 22.32 -40.98 -0.48
N PRO A 18 23.15 -42.04 -0.32
CA PRO A 18 22.95 -43.03 0.75
C PRO A 18 23.18 -42.47 2.16
N CYS A 19 24.19 -41.61 2.35
CA CYS A 19 24.47 -41.01 3.67
C CYS A 19 23.43 -39.95 4.04
N TYR A 20 22.94 -39.19 3.06
CA TYR A 20 21.85 -38.24 3.25
C TYR A 20 20.56 -38.95 3.67
N LYS A 21 20.11 -39.98 2.94
CA LYS A 21 18.90 -40.75 3.27
C LYS A 21 18.97 -41.40 4.65
N ARG A 22 20.15 -41.86 5.07
CA ARG A 22 20.36 -42.49 6.39
C ARG A 22 20.66 -41.49 7.51
N LYS A 23 20.70 -40.18 7.22
CA LYS A 23 21.06 -39.10 8.16
C LYS A 23 22.39 -39.36 8.90
N LYS A 24 23.38 -39.90 8.20
CA LYS A 24 24.73 -40.19 8.76
C LYS A 24 25.79 -39.26 8.19
N LYS A 25 26.90 -39.10 8.91
CA LYS A 25 28.03 -38.25 8.51
C LYS A 25 28.67 -38.79 7.21
N CYS A 26 28.99 -37.88 6.29
CA CYS A 26 29.65 -38.16 5.02
C CYS A 26 30.93 -37.31 4.92
N ASP A 27 32.00 -37.95 4.47
CA ASP A 27 33.35 -37.42 4.25
C ASP A 27 33.55 -36.84 2.84
N GLY A 28 32.63 -37.11 1.91
CA GLY A 28 32.64 -36.44 0.60
C GLY A 28 33.67 -36.95 -0.42
N ALA A 29 34.44 -38.00 -0.10
CA ALA A 29 35.41 -38.57 -1.02
C ALA A 29 34.75 -39.12 -2.30
N ARG A 30 35.46 -39.01 -3.43
CA ARG A 30 35.06 -39.48 -4.76
C ARG A 30 36.09 -40.50 -5.26
N PRO A 31 35.69 -41.60 -5.93
CA PRO A 31 34.37 -41.89 -6.48
C PRO A 31 33.32 -42.41 -5.47
N ALA A 32 33.73 -42.90 -4.30
CA ALA A 32 32.83 -43.32 -3.22
C ALA A 32 33.34 -42.81 -1.86
N CYS A 33 32.43 -42.44 -0.97
CA CYS A 33 32.79 -42.01 0.38
C CYS A 33 33.28 -43.18 1.25
N ASP A 34 34.19 -42.93 2.18
CA ASP A 34 34.81 -43.95 3.04
C ASP A 34 33.78 -44.82 3.77
N ARG A 35 32.67 -44.20 4.19
CA ARG A 35 31.58 -44.92 4.86
C ARG A 35 30.90 -45.92 3.94
N CYS A 36 30.68 -45.55 2.67
CA CYS A 36 30.09 -46.44 1.67
C CYS A 36 31.06 -47.56 1.27
N VAL A 37 32.35 -47.28 1.22
CA VAL A 37 33.40 -48.29 0.99
C VAL A 37 33.43 -49.31 2.14
N ARG A 38 33.47 -48.85 3.40
CA ARG A 38 33.44 -49.70 4.59
C ARG A 38 32.18 -50.56 4.73
N LEU A 39 31.09 -50.18 4.07
CA LEU A 39 29.83 -50.92 4.07
C LEU A 39 29.71 -51.87 2.87
N HIS A 40 30.77 -52.04 2.07
CA HIS A 40 30.76 -52.80 0.81
C HIS A 40 29.67 -52.34 -0.18
N LYS A 41 29.31 -51.05 -0.14
CA LYS A 41 28.31 -50.42 -1.02
C LYS A 41 28.91 -49.24 -1.78
N ALA A 42 30.17 -49.37 -2.18
CA ALA A 42 30.88 -48.34 -2.95
C ALA A 42 30.19 -48.08 -4.31
N SER A 43 29.63 -49.13 -4.93
CA SER A 43 28.85 -49.05 -6.17
C SER A 43 27.59 -48.18 -6.07
N ASP A 44 26.99 -48.11 -4.88
CA ASP A 44 25.74 -47.38 -4.64
C ASP A 44 25.99 -45.94 -4.17
N CYS A 45 27.26 -45.55 -4.04
CA CYS A 45 27.66 -44.23 -3.56
C CYS A 45 27.56 -43.19 -4.69
N ASN A 46 26.36 -42.68 -4.93
CA ASN A 46 26.15 -41.64 -5.93
C ASN A 46 25.92 -40.26 -5.31
N TYR A 47 26.64 -39.27 -5.80
CA TYR A 47 26.43 -37.85 -5.53
C TYR A 47 25.57 -37.29 -6.67
N ALA A 48 24.27 -37.12 -6.42
CA ALA A 48 23.40 -36.50 -7.42
C ALA A 48 23.87 -35.06 -7.71
N PRO A 49 23.88 -34.59 -8.98
CA PRO A 49 24.08 -33.18 -9.27
C PRO A 49 22.99 -32.35 -8.59
N PRO A 50 23.24 -31.05 -8.31
CA PRO A 50 22.35 -30.19 -7.53
C PRO A 50 20.95 -29.96 -8.13
N SER A 51 20.61 -30.62 -9.24
CA SER A 51 19.31 -30.58 -9.91
C SER A 51 18.23 -31.49 -9.31
N GLN A 52 18.55 -32.35 -8.32
CA GLN A 52 17.53 -33.21 -7.67
C GLN A 52 16.95 -32.65 -6.37
N TYR A 53 17.41 -31.49 -5.88
CA TYR A 53 16.80 -30.80 -4.74
C TYR A 53 15.92 -29.63 -5.22
N GLY A 54 14.66 -29.95 -5.52
CA GLY A 54 13.57 -28.97 -5.53
C GLY A 54 12.99 -28.69 -6.91
N ARG A 55 11.67 -28.90 -7.03
CA ARG A 55 10.81 -28.59 -8.19
C ARG A 55 10.78 -27.09 -8.57
N THR A 56 11.63 -26.27 -7.98
CA THR A 56 11.71 -24.81 -8.12
C THR A 56 12.58 -24.37 -9.29
N TRP A 57 13.62 -25.10 -9.69
CA TRP A 57 14.52 -24.67 -10.78
C TRP A 57 13.84 -24.70 -12.16
N HIS A 58 13.10 -25.76 -12.48
CA HIS A 58 12.37 -25.88 -13.73
C HIS A 58 11.24 -24.84 -13.86
N LEU A 59 10.68 -24.40 -12.72
CA LEU A 59 9.69 -23.31 -12.67
C LEU A 59 10.33 -21.94 -12.88
N VAL A 60 11.60 -21.77 -12.51
CA VAL A 60 12.36 -20.54 -12.75
C VAL A 60 12.82 -20.45 -14.20
N GLU A 61 13.30 -21.54 -14.80
CA GLU A 61 13.66 -21.57 -16.23
C GLU A 61 12.45 -21.36 -17.15
N GLU A 62 11.30 -21.98 -16.83
CA GLU A 62 10.04 -21.77 -17.55
C GLU A 62 9.58 -20.31 -17.45
N ARG A 63 9.78 -19.66 -16.29
CA ARG A 63 9.41 -18.25 -16.06
C ARG A 63 10.38 -17.28 -16.75
N LEU A 64 11.67 -17.64 -16.81
CA LEU A 64 12.68 -16.89 -17.57
C LEU A 64 12.35 -16.93 -19.06
N ARG A 65 12.05 -18.11 -19.62
CA ARG A 65 11.63 -18.26 -21.03
C ARG A 65 10.33 -17.51 -21.34
N ARG A 66 9.36 -17.52 -20.42
CA ARG A 66 8.10 -16.77 -20.58
C ARG A 66 8.31 -15.26 -20.51
N LEU A 67 9.20 -14.77 -19.66
CA LEU A 67 9.55 -13.35 -19.57
C LEU A 67 10.36 -12.89 -20.80
N GLU A 68 11.32 -13.70 -21.26
CA GLU A 68 12.11 -13.43 -22.47
C GLU A 68 11.25 -13.42 -23.74
N ALA A 69 10.20 -14.25 -23.81
CA ALA A 69 9.22 -14.25 -24.90
C ALA A 69 8.20 -13.09 -24.81
N TRP A 70 8.09 -12.42 -23.67
CA TRP A 70 7.17 -11.29 -23.47
C TRP A 70 7.79 -9.94 -23.87
N ILE A 71 9.12 -9.82 -23.79
CA ILE A 71 9.89 -8.62 -24.17
C ILE A 71 9.63 -8.13 -25.61
N PRO A 72 9.46 -9.00 -26.64
CA PRO A 72 9.15 -8.52 -27.99
C PRO A 72 7.70 -8.03 -28.16
N ASN A 73 6.76 -8.46 -27.31
CA ASN A 73 5.33 -8.19 -27.48
C ASN A 73 4.81 -6.98 -26.68
N THR A 74 5.57 -6.46 -25.72
CA THR A 74 5.17 -5.27 -24.93
C THR A 74 5.70 -3.94 -25.46
N MET A 75 6.58 -3.96 -26.45
CA MET A 75 7.05 -2.75 -27.13
C MET A 75 6.54 -2.70 -28.57
N HIS A 76 5.24 -2.45 -28.72
CA HIS A 76 4.73 -1.80 -29.93
C HIS A 76 4.11 -0.44 -29.58
N PRO A 77 4.74 0.67 -30.01
CA PRO A 77 4.22 2.02 -29.80
C PRO A 77 3.11 2.30 -30.82
N ARG A 78 1.87 2.51 -30.35
CA ARG A 78 0.93 3.33 -31.13
C ARG A 78 1.35 4.79 -30.93
N TYR A 79 2.07 5.31 -31.91
CA TYR A 79 2.07 6.68 -32.45
C TYR A 79 3.44 6.92 -33.11
N SER A 80 3.46 6.72 -34.43
CA SER A 80 4.57 7.01 -35.31
C SER A 80 4.75 8.52 -35.46
N THR A 81 5.88 9.06 -35.02
CA THR A 81 6.50 10.22 -35.68
C THR A 81 8.02 10.00 -35.76
N PRO A 82 8.67 10.34 -36.89
CA PRO A 82 10.04 9.90 -37.17
C PRO A 82 11.06 10.83 -36.52
N VAL A 83 11.73 10.37 -35.46
CA VAL A 83 12.91 11.04 -34.92
C VAL A 83 14.16 10.34 -35.46
N GLN A 84 14.93 11.13 -36.21
CA GLN A 84 16.19 10.76 -36.83
C GLN A 84 17.23 10.35 -35.78
N THR A 85 17.97 9.29 -36.08
CA THR A 85 19.15 8.81 -35.35
C THR A 85 20.26 9.85 -35.34
N PRO A 86 21.03 9.93 -34.24
CA PRO A 86 22.48 9.78 -34.40
C PRO A 86 23.12 8.82 -33.39
N SER A 87 23.81 7.84 -33.97
CA SER A 87 25.19 7.41 -33.66
C SER A 87 25.64 7.12 -32.22
N LYS A 88 25.73 5.81 -31.95
CA LYS A 88 26.87 5.07 -31.37
C LYS A 88 27.90 5.86 -30.52
N THR A 89 27.85 5.67 -29.21
CA THR A 89 29.07 5.55 -28.38
C THR A 89 28.91 4.52 -27.26
N ALA A 90 29.91 3.64 -27.23
CA ALA A 90 30.27 2.54 -26.33
C ALA A 90 29.57 2.40 -24.96
N VAL A 91 29.08 1.18 -24.76
CA VAL A 91 28.89 0.50 -23.47
C VAL A 91 30.24 0.36 -22.75
N GLY A 92 30.32 0.80 -21.50
CA GLY A 92 31.43 0.55 -20.59
C GLY A 92 30.91 0.11 -19.22
N SER A 93 31.29 -1.11 -18.80
CA SER A 93 30.98 -1.73 -17.50
C SER A 93 31.38 -0.85 -16.30
N PRO A 94 30.66 -0.90 -15.15
CA PRO A 94 31.02 -0.13 -13.97
C PRO A 94 32.13 -0.82 -13.19
N LEU A 95 33.33 -0.20 -13.21
CA LEU A 95 34.38 -0.50 -12.25
C LEU A 95 34.10 0.20 -10.91
N ARG A 96 34.20 -0.62 -9.88
CA ARG A 96 34.30 -0.36 -8.46
C ARG A 96 35.22 0.83 -8.17
N GLY A 97 34.66 1.92 -7.64
CA GLY A 97 35.39 3.07 -7.10
C GLY A 97 34.82 3.48 -5.74
N ASN A 98 35.69 3.81 -4.79
CA ASN A 98 35.35 4.24 -3.43
C ASN A 98 34.49 5.51 -3.46
N TYR A 99 33.22 5.40 -3.04
CA TYR A 99 32.28 6.51 -2.94
C TYR A 99 32.15 6.98 -1.48
N ALA A 100 33.07 7.83 -1.05
CA ALA A 100 32.95 8.60 0.18
C ALA A 100 32.58 10.08 -0.07
N ASP A 101 32.21 10.46 -1.30
CA ASP A 101 32.16 11.88 -1.70
C ASP A 101 31.02 12.25 -2.67
N LYS A 102 29.81 11.70 -2.49
CA LYS A 102 28.60 12.19 -3.17
C LYS A 102 27.80 13.09 -2.22
N VAL A 103 28.26 14.32 -2.06
CA VAL A 103 27.44 15.45 -1.63
C VAL A 103 26.32 15.63 -2.67
N SER A 104 25.08 15.85 -2.21
CA SER A 104 23.94 16.16 -3.07
C SER A 104 24.32 17.31 -4.04
N PRO A 105 23.93 17.27 -5.32
CA PRO A 105 24.30 18.31 -6.29
C PRO A 105 23.75 19.71 -5.93
N HIS A 106 22.81 19.80 -4.97
CA HIS A 106 22.28 21.05 -4.45
C HIS A 106 22.53 21.17 -2.94
N PRO A 107 22.95 22.35 -2.44
CA PRO A 107 23.12 22.58 -1.02
C PRO A 107 21.79 22.46 -0.29
N GLU A 108 21.84 21.96 0.94
CA GLU A 108 20.68 21.91 1.82
C GLU A 108 20.11 23.33 2.04
N PRO A 109 18.77 23.50 2.12
CA PRO A 109 18.18 24.81 2.43
C PRO A 109 18.70 25.37 3.77
N PRO A 110 18.72 26.72 3.93
CA PRO A 110 19.01 27.34 5.21
C PRO A 110 18.09 26.82 6.33
N TRP A 111 18.60 26.75 7.56
CA TRP A 111 17.90 26.11 8.67
C TRP A 111 16.51 26.73 8.94
N GLU A 112 16.34 28.03 8.72
CA GLU A 112 15.07 28.73 8.89
C GLU A 112 14.01 28.19 7.92
N VAL A 113 14.41 27.96 6.67
CA VAL A 113 13.57 27.37 5.63
C VAL A 113 13.25 25.92 6.00
N LEU A 114 14.22 25.16 6.51
CA LEU A 114 14.02 23.79 6.96
C LEU A 114 12.95 23.68 8.06
N ALA A 115 13.06 24.54 9.08
CA ALA A 115 12.11 24.56 10.18
C ALA A 115 10.70 24.90 9.69
N GLN A 116 10.57 25.89 8.80
CA GLN A 116 9.29 26.25 8.20
C GLN A 116 8.69 25.11 7.36
N LEU A 117 9.48 24.43 6.53
CA LEU A 117 9.00 23.30 5.73
C LEU A 117 8.52 22.14 6.61
N LEU A 118 9.22 21.88 7.72
CA LEU A 118 8.80 20.87 8.71
C LEU A 118 7.50 21.29 9.41
N ASP A 119 7.37 22.56 9.78
CA ASP A 119 6.17 23.10 10.43
C ASP A 119 4.94 23.04 9.52
N VAL A 120 5.13 23.20 8.21
CA VAL A 120 4.07 23.05 7.21
C VAL A 120 3.72 21.57 6.98
N PHE A 121 4.71 20.68 6.91
CA PHE A 121 4.50 19.28 6.55
C PHE A 121 3.92 18.44 7.70
N LEU A 122 4.51 18.50 8.90
CA LEU A 122 4.24 17.55 9.98
C LEU A 122 2.76 17.48 10.41
N PRO A 123 2.00 18.59 10.48
CA PRO A 123 0.57 18.54 10.78
C PRO A 123 -0.25 17.69 9.79
N HIS A 124 0.21 17.60 8.54
CA HIS A 124 -0.48 16.92 7.44
C HIS A 124 0.16 15.57 7.05
N ALA A 125 1.29 15.20 7.65
CA ALA A 125 2.10 14.04 7.24
C ALA A 125 1.33 12.70 7.24
N HIS A 126 0.40 12.52 8.17
CA HIS A 126 -0.46 11.32 8.27
C HIS A 126 -1.32 11.08 7.02
N ASN A 127 -1.69 12.13 6.29
CA ASN A 127 -2.44 12.01 5.03
C ASN A 127 -1.63 11.33 3.92
N PHE A 128 -0.30 11.31 4.04
CA PHE A 128 0.65 10.82 3.04
C PHE A 128 1.43 9.60 3.53
N GLY A 129 0.88 8.85 4.49
CA GLY A 129 1.48 7.60 4.97
C GLY A 129 2.75 7.80 5.81
N PHE A 130 2.84 8.90 6.57
CA PHE A 130 3.90 9.08 7.54
C PHE A 130 3.67 8.20 8.78
N PHE A 131 4.47 7.13 8.89
CA PHE A 131 4.37 6.11 9.93
C PHE A 131 5.39 6.27 11.07
N LEU A 132 6.38 7.15 10.92
CA LEU A 132 7.35 7.44 11.98
C LEU A 132 6.75 8.29 13.10
N ASN A 133 7.31 8.19 14.31
CA ASN A 133 6.92 9.05 15.42
C ASN A 133 7.26 10.51 15.11
N VAL A 134 6.24 11.36 15.05
CA VAL A 134 6.35 12.76 14.60
C VAL A 134 7.29 13.56 15.49
N GLN A 135 7.19 13.39 16.82
CA GLN A 135 7.99 14.15 17.78
C GLN A 135 9.46 13.73 17.78
N ARG A 136 9.72 12.41 17.73
CA ARG A 136 11.06 11.84 17.60
C ARG A 136 11.72 12.29 16.30
N PHE A 137 11.00 12.17 15.19
CA PHE A 137 11.48 12.61 13.88
C PHE A 137 11.81 14.11 13.88
N ARG A 138 10.90 14.97 14.34
CA ARG A 138 11.08 16.43 14.38
C ARG A 138 12.34 16.81 15.17
N THR A 139 12.52 16.21 16.35
CA THR A 139 13.68 16.48 17.21
C THR A 139 14.98 16.15 16.49
N LEU A 140 15.06 15.00 15.82
CA LEU A 140 16.25 14.57 15.07
C LEU A 140 16.47 15.38 13.79
N ALA A 141 15.40 15.79 13.12
CA ALA A 141 15.43 16.56 11.87
C ALA A 141 16.02 17.96 12.07
N LEU A 142 15.74 18.58 13.22
CA LEU A 142 16.20 19.93 13.61
C LEU A 142 17.61 19.96 14.22
N HIS A 143 18.28 18.81 14.36
CA HIS A 143 19.69 18.79 14.76
C HIS A 143 20.54 19.57 13.74
N ARG A 144 21.39 20.48 14.24
CA ARG A 144 22.35 21.27 13.44
C ARG A 144 23.56 20.42 13.04
N LEU A 145 23.30 19.34 12.30
CA LEU A 145 24.28 18.37 11.80
C LEU A 145 24.10 18.20 10.28
N PRO A 146 25.17 17.88 9.54
CA PRO A 146 25.07 17.72 8.09
C PRO A 146 24.15 16.55 7.70
N LEU A 147 23.54 16.62 6.50
CA LEU A 147 22.78 15.51 5.92
C LEU A 147 23.66 14.25 5.83
N GLY A 148 23.08 13.10 6.16
CA GLY A 148 23.80 11.81 6.19
C GLY A 148 24.49 11.50 7.53
N HIS A 149 24.47 12.42 8.50
CA HIS A 149 24.97 12.12 9.84
C HIS A 149 24.07 11.09 10.56
N PRO A 150 24.60 10.07 11.27
CA PRO A 150 23.80 9.01 11.90
C PRO A 150 22.76 9.47 12.94
N ARG A 151 22.96 10.64 13.53
CA ARG A 151 22.03 11.28 14.50
C ARG A 151 20.95 12.16 13.85
N ARG A 152 20.87 12.16 12.52
CA ARG A 152 19.87 12.87 11.73
C ARG A 152 19.09 11.85 10.91
N PRO A 153 17.83 12.11 10.52
CA PRO A 153 17.13 11.22 9.61
C PRO A 153 17.87 11.10 8.27
N SER A 154 17.59 10.03 7.53
CA SER A 154 18.32 9.76 6.29
C SER A 154 18.12 10.91 5.29
N ALA A 155 19.14 11.18 4.47
CA ALA A 155 19.06 12.25 3.50
C ALA A 155 17.88 12.08 2.53
N ALA A 156 17.59 10.83 2.13
CA ALA A 156 16.41 10.51 1.29
C ALA A 156 15.10 10.97 1.94
N LEU A 157 14.93 10.70 3.25
CA LEU A 157 13.73 11.12 3.98
C LEU A 157 13.65 12.62 4.11
N MET A 158 14.76 13.29 4.43
CA MET A 158 14.78 14.75 4.56
C MET A 158 14.39 15.44 3.24
N TRP A 159 14.95 15.02 2.10
CA TRP A 159 14.57 15.59 0.79
C TRP A 159 13.10 15.33 0.44
N ALA A 160 12.57 14.14 0.74
CA ALA A 160 11.16 13.84 0.53
C ALA A 160 10.23 14.71 1.40
N VAL A 161 10.65 15.02 2.63
CA VAL A 161 9.92 15.92 3.53
C VAL A 161 9.99 17.37 3.04
N TYR A 162 11.14 17.82 2.55
CA TYR A 162 11.26 19.17 1.95
C TYR A 162 10.38 19.33 0.71
N LEU A 163 10.31 18.30 -0.12
CA LEU A 163 9.43 18.25 -1.29
C LEU A 163 7.97 18.46 -0.88
N TRP A 164 7.50 17.74 0.13
CA TRP A 164 6.13 17.88 0.62
C TRP A 164 5.89 19.21 1.34
N GLY A 165 6.85 19.69 2.14
CA GLY A 165 6.77 21.01 2.76
C GLY A 165 6.61 22.12 1.71
N LEU A 166 7.36 22.04 0.61
CA LEU A 166 7.26 22.98 -0.52
C LEU A 166 5.88 22.88 -1.18
N ASN A 167 5.46 21.67 -1.54
CA ASN A 167 4.17 21.41 -2.19
C ASN A 167 2.96 21.85 -1.35
N LEU A 168 3.03 21.72 -0.02
CA LEU A 168 1.95 22.12 0.89
C LEU A 168 1.98 23.62 1.22
N SER A 169 3.13 24.28 1.09
CA SER A 169 3.27 25.69 1.47
C SER A 169 2.52 26.64 0.53
N ASN A 170 2.24 26.24 -0.72
CA ASN A 170 1.66 27.09 -1.78
C ASN A 170 2.36 28.47 -1.94
N ASN A 171 3.56 28.64 -1.35
CA ASN A 171 4.23 29.93 -1.23
C ASN A 171 5.25 30.10 -2.35
N SER A 172 5.01 31.09 -3.20
CA SER A 172 5.94 31.58 -4.23
C SER A 172 7.22 32.23 -3.67
N GLU A 173 7.37 32.30 -2.34
CA GLU A 173 8.52 32.94 -1.67
C GLU A 173 9.75 32.03 -1.63
N PHE A 174 9.58 30.71 -1.71
CA PHE A 174 10.71 29.80 -1.74
C PHE A 174 11.34 29.76 -3.13
N VAL A 175 12.56 30.28 -3.27
CA VAL A 175 13.40 30.14 -4.48
C VAL A 175 14.03 28.75 -4.54
N MET A 176 13.24 27.70 -4.31
CA MET A 176 13.70 26.31 -4.40
C MET A 176 13.13 25.67 -5.66
N ASP A 177 14.00 25.04 -6.44
CA ASP A 177 13.59 24.26 -7.59
C ASP A 177 13.02 22.92 -7.13
N GLU A 178 11.70 22.76 -7.24
CA GLU A 178 10.99 21.53 -6.93
C GLU A 178 11.55 20.32 -7.71
N SER A 179 11.97 20.53 -8.96
CA SER A 179 12.55 19.48 -9.81
C SER A 179 13.89 18.99 -9.27
N ALA A 180 14.72 19.91 -8.77
CA ALA A 180 15.99 19.59 -8.13
C ALA A 180 15.79 18.80 -6.83
N ILE A 181 14.84 19.21 -6.00
CA ILE A 181 14.49 18.52 -4.74
C ILE A 181 13.98 17.11 -5.04
N LEU A 182 13.06 16.98 -6.01
CA LEU A 182 12.52 15.71 -6.44
C LEU A 182 13.61 14.77 -6.95
N SER A 183 14.54 15.29 -7.78
CA SER A 183 15.68 14.53 -8.30
C SER A 183 16.59 13.99 -7.18
N ASN A 184 16.89 14.83 -6.16
CA ASN A 184 17.67 14.41 -5.00
C ASN A 184 16.94 13.33 -4.17
N ALA A 185 15.67 13.54 -3.87
CA ALA A 185 14.86 12.58 -3.11
C ALA A 185 14.77 11.24 -3.86
N HIS A 186 14.52 11.28 -5.17
CA HIS A 186 14.41 10.10 -6.02
C HIS A 186 15.74 9.33 -6.09
N GLY A 187 16.85 10.03 -6.34
CA GLY A 187 18.18 9.44 -6.46
C GLY A 187 18.58 8.70 -5.19
N LEU A 188 18.46 9.36 -4.03
CA LEU A 188 18.86 8.80 -2.74
C LEU A 188 17.92 7.69 -2.24
N ALA A 189 16.61 7.80 -2.53
CA ALA A 189 15.64 6.77 -2.16
C ALA A 189 15.83 5.48 -2.98
N SER A 190 16.34 5.59 -4.21
CA SER A 190 16.57 4.44 -5.11
C SER A 190 17.85 3.66 -4.78
N GLU A 191 18.71 4.18 -3.90
CA GLU A 191 19.95 3.50 -3.51
C GLU A 191 19.70 2.26 -2.66
N PHE A 192 20.29 1.14 -3.06
CA PHE A 192 20.25 -0.11 -2.31
C PHE A 192 20.90 0.03 -0.93
N GLU A 193 20.21 -0.46 0.10
CA GLU A 193 20.72 -0.43 1.45
C GLU A 193 21.41 -1.73 1.84
N ARG A 194 22.48 -1.58 2.62
CA ARG A 194 23.08 -2.73 3.30
C ARG A 194 22.12 -3.26 4.35
N PHE A 195 22.14 -4.58 4.55
CA PHE A 195 21.22 -5.27 5.46
C PHE A 195 21.35 -4.86 6.94
N ASP A 196 22.44 -4.20 7.33
CA ASP A 196 22.75 -3.97 8.75
C ASP A 196 22.16 -2.68 9.36
N ASP A 197 21.68 -1.72 8.55
CA ASP A 197 21.17 -0.43 9.06
C ASP A 197 19.63 -0.33 8.97
N ASN A 198 18.96 -0.69 10.06
CA ASN A 198 17.49 -0.70 10.15
C ASN A 198 16.86 0.68 10.29
N THR A 199 17.52 1.61 11.00
CA THR A 199 17.02 2.97 11.15
C THR A 199 17.08 3.69 9.80
N SER A 200 18.17 3.49 9.04
CA SER A 200 18.21 3.92 7.64
C SER A 200 17.09 3.28 6.83
N PHE A 201 16.85 1.98 7.00
CA PHE A 201 15.81 1.26 6.26
C PHE A 201 14.41 1.84 6.45
N LEU A 202 13.96 2.04 7.69
CA LEU A 202 12.66 2.64 7.94
C LEU A 202 12.58 4.06 7.37
N HIS A 203 13.66 4.85 7.46
CA HIS A 203 13.68 6.19 6.89
C HIS A 203 13.61 6.18 5.35
N LYS A 204 14.35 5.30 4.67
CA LYS A 204 14.26 5.18 3.20
C LYS A 204 12.92 4.61 2.75
N LEU A 205 12.35 3.66 3.50
CA LEU A 205 11.01 3.15 3.24
C LEU A 205 9.97 4.27 3.38
N GLN A 206 10.06 5.10 4.43
CA GLN A 206 9.22 6.28 4.62
C GLN A 206 9.37 7.28 3.46
N ALA A 207 10.60 7.53 3.00
CA ALA A 207 10.86 8.40 1.86
C ALA A 207 10.19 7.87 0.58
N LYS A 208 10.28 6.56 0.31
CA LYS A 208 9.63 5.90 -0.84
C LYS A 208 8.09 5.99 -0.75
N VAL A 209 7.51 5.83 0.44
CA VAL A 209 6.06 6.02 0.64
C VAL A 209 5.64 7.46 0.31
N LEU A 210 6.37 8.45 0.84
CA LEU A 210 6.10 9.87 0.56
C LEU A 210 6.24 10.20 -0.92
N LEU A 211 7.25 9.65 -1.60
CA LEU A 211 7.44 9.83 -3.04
C LEU A 211 6.32 9.18 -3.84
N ALA A 212 5.89 7.96 -3.50
CA ALA A 212 4.74 7.32 -4.14
C ALA A 212 3.48 8.19 -4.06
N TYR A 213 3.14 8.68 -2.85
CA TYR A 213 2.02 9.61 -2.68
C TYR A 213 2.20 10.90 -3.46
N TYR A 214 3.43 11.43 -3.56
CA TYR A 214 3.69 12.65 -4.30
C TYR A 214 3.41 12.44 -5.79
N PHE A 215 3.88 11.35 -6.39
CA PHE A 215 3.61 11.04 -7.79
C PHE A 215 2.12 10.82 -8.05
N TYR A 216 1.42 10.07 -7.19
CA TYR A 216 -0.03 9.90 -7.32
C TYR A 216 -0.79 11.23 -7.17
N ALA A 217 -0.40 12.09 -6.22
CA ALA A 217 -1.01 13.40 -6.02
C ALA A 217 -0.84 14.34 -7.22
N HIS A 218 0.11 14.06 -8.11
CA HIS A 218 0.38 14.78 -9.35
C HIS A 218 -0.07 14.02 -10.61
N GLY A 219 -0.83 12.93 -10.47
CA GLY A 219 -1.33 12.13 -11.61
C GLY A 219 -0.24 11.35 -12.35
N ARG A 220 0.92 11.15 -11.74
CA ARG A 220 2.06 10.39 -12.29
C ARG A 220 2.00 8.93 -11.84
N ASP A 221 1.03 8.20 -12.37
CA ASP A 221 0.71 6.83 -11.93
C ASP A 221 1.85 5.84 -12.16
N LEU A 222 2.60 5.98 -13.26
CA LEU A 222 3.71 5.06 -13.59
C LEU A 222 4.83 5.13 -12.57
N GLU A 223 5.22 6.34 -12.17
CA GLU A 223 6.23 6.59 -11.15
C GLU A 223 5.74 6.19 -9.76
N GLY A 224 4.47 6.45 -9.44
CA GLY A 224 3.85 5.93 -8.22
C GLY A 224 3.93 4.40 -8.14
N ASN A 225 3.55 3.72 -9.23
CA ASN A 225 3.60 2.27 -9.37
C ASN A 225 5.02 1.68 -9.32
N TYR A 226 6.02 2.43 -9.81
CA TYR A 226 7.43 2.09 -9.65
C TYR A 226 7.81 2.00 -8.17
N TYR A 227 7.47 3.03 -7.38
CA TYR A 227 7.75 3.02 -5.94
C TYR A 227 6.99 1.92 -5.21
N VAL A 228 5.72 1.70 -5.53
CA VAL A 228 4.92 0.61 -4.94
C VAL A 228 5.56 -0.76 -5.17
N SER A 229 6.11 -1.01 -6.36
CA SER A 229 6.79 -2.27 -6.69
C SER A 229 8.08 -2.47 -5.88
N ILE A 230 8.82 -1.39 -5.64
CA ILE A 230 10.02 -1.40 -4.79
C ILE A 230 9.63 -1.62 -3.32
N LEU A 231 8.63 -0.88 -2.83
CA LEU A 231 8.13 -0.99 -1.46
C LEU A 231 7.67 -2.42 -1.14
N LEU A 232 6.96 -3.07 -2.06
CA LEU A 232 6.59 -4.48 -1.91
C LEU A 232 7.83 -5.37 -1.78
N SER A 233 8.81 -5.20 -2.65
CA SER A 233 10.04 -6.01 -2.65
C SER A 233 10.85 -5.81 -1.36
N ASP A 234 10.96 -4.56 -0.89
CA ASP A 234 11.62 -4.20 0.36
C ASP A 234 10.90 -4.79 1.58
N ALA A 235 9.57 -4.66 1.64
CA ALA A 235 8.77 -5.19 2.74
C ALA A 235 8.81 -6.72 2.83
N LEU A 236 8.86 -7.41 1.68
CA LEU A 236 9.02 -8.86 1.64
C LEU A 236 10.45 -9.27 2.02
N SER A 237 11.47 -8.66 1.42
CA SER A 237 12.87 -9.04 1.64
C SER A 237 13.35 -8.76 3.06
N ARG A 238 12.89 -7.69 3.71
CA ARG A 238 13.22 -7.37 5.11
C ARG A 238 12.30 -8.05 6.13
N GLY A 239 11.26 -8.74 5.68
CA GLY A 239 10.33 -9.45 6.56
C GLY A 239 9.38 -8.53 7.33
N LEU A 240 9.07 -7.33 6.82
CA LEU A 240 8.07 -6.43 7.44
C LEU A 240 6.69 -7.08 7.57
N HIS A 241 6.35 -7.99 6.67
CA HIS A 241 5.12 -8.78 6.71
C HIS A 241 5.13 -9.88 7.78
N LYS A 242 6.26 -10.12 8.47
CA LYS A 242 6.46 -11.22 9.44
C LYS A 242 6.76 -10.74 10.87
N ILE A 243 6.49 -9.47 11.19
CA ILE A 243 6.67 -8.94 12.54
C ILE A 243 5.82 -9.77 13.53
N ARG A 244 6.45 -10.25 14.62
CA ARG A 244 5.84 -11.11 15.65
C ARG A 244 5.17 -12.40 15.11
N SER A 245 5.65 -12.94 13.98
CA SER A 245 5.14 -14.19 13.44
C SER A 245 5.34 -15.36 14.41
N SER A 246 4.33 -16.21 14.59
CA SER A 246 4.44 -17.49 15.32
C SER A 246 4.98 -18.63 14.46
N ARG A 247 5.33 -18.37 13.19
CA ARG A 247 5.75 -19.39 12.23
C ARG A 247 7.27 -19.44 12.13
N ASP A 248 7.83 -20.63 12.39
CA ASP A 248 9.27 -20.89 12.35
C ASP A 248 9.89 -20.88 10.93
N ASP A 249 9.05 -20.76 9.89
CA ASP A 249 9.46 -20.85 8.48
C ASP A 249 10.35 -19.68 8.02
N TRP A 250 10.44 -18.60 8.82
CA TRP A 250 11.08 -17.36 8.44
C TRP A 250 12.08 -16.88 9.49
N THR A 251 13.31 -16.61 9.05
CA THR A 251 14.29 -15.89 9.85
C THR A 251 14.08 -14.40 9.64
N MET A 252 13.67 -13.69 10.69
CA MET A 252 13.56 -12.23 10.65
C MET A 252 14.92 -11.64 10.28
N MET A 253 15.00 -10.91 9.17
CA MET A 253 16.25 -10.26 8.74
C MET A 253 16.50 -8.96 9.50
N MET A 254 15.47 -8.37 10.11
CA MET A 254 15.60 -7.20 10.96
C MET A 254 16.03 -7.61 12.39
N PRO A 255 17.01 -6.94 13.03
CA PRO A 255 17.26 -7.06 14.46
C PRO A 255 16.04 -6.71 15.31
N ALA A 256 16.09 -7.03 16.60
CA ALA A 256 15.06 -6.62 17.56
C ALA A 256 14.84 -5.08 17.52
N PRO A 257 13.61 -4.60 17.79
CA PRO A 257 13.36 -3.17 17.95
C PRO A 257 14.12 -2.64 19.17
N ASN A 258 14.56 -1.38 19.12
CA ASN A 258 15.26 -0.74 20.23
C ASN A 258 14.31 -0.36 21.37
N ASP A 259 13.07 -0.01 21.03
CA ASP A 259 12.02 0.41 21.95
C ASP A 259 10.62 0.06 21.37
N ASP A 260 9.58 0.15 22.20
CA ASP A 260 8.19 -0.14 21.79
C ASP A 260 7.67 0.83 20.72
N ILE A 261 8.22 2.05 20.67
CA ILE A 261 7.88 3.06 19.66
C ILE A 261 8.37 2.60 18.29
N GLU A 262 9.63 2.17 18.17
CA GLU A 262 10.20 1.64 16.93
C GLU A 262 9.47 0.36 16.50
N GLU A 263 9.05 -0.48 17.44
CA GLU A 263 8.19 -1.62 17.10
C GLU A 263 6.86 -1.17 16.49
N GLY A 264 6.24 -0.13 17.05
CA GLY A 264 5.06 0.52 16.49
C GLY A 264 5.31 1.10 15.09
N GLU A 265 6.43 1.79 14.88
CA GLU A 265 6.83 2.33 13.57
C GLU A 265 6.98 1.22 12.52
N ARG A 266 7.56 0.07 12.89
CA ARG A 266 7.71 -1.10 12.00
C ARG A 266 6.35 -1.72 11.64
N ILE A 267 5.44 -1.84 12.61
CA ILE A 267 4.07 -2.35 12.37
C ILE A 267 3.31 -1.38 11.46
N HIS A 268 3.32 -0.08 11.77
CA HIS A 268 2.70 0.95 10.93
C HIS A 268 3.31 1.02 9.53
N ALA A 269 4.63 0.83 9.38
CA ALA A 269 5.29 0.73 8.09
C ALA A 269 4.75 -0.43 7.25
N SER A 270 4.63 -1.62 7.85
CA SER A 270 4.09 -2.83 7.19
C SER A 270 2.68 -2.60 6.66
N TRP A 271 1.80 -2.01 7.49
CA TRP A 271 0.42 -1.72 7.11
C TRP A 271 0.30 -0.56 6.12
N THR A 272 1.08 0.51 6.28
CA THR A 272 1.09 1.64 5.34
C THR A 272 1.49 1.19 3.94
N VAL A 273 2.57 0.40 3.82
CA VAL A 273 3.00 -0.16 2.53
C VAL A 273 1.93 -1.09 1.96
N SER A 274 1.38 -1.97 2.78
CA SER A 274 0.33 -2.89 2.34
C SER A 274 -0.91 -2.16 1.84
N MET A 275 -1.40 -1.16 2.57
CA MET A 275 -2.55 -0.34 2.17
C MET A 275 -2.27 0.43 0.88
N LEU A 276 -1.07 1.02 0.73
CA LEU A 276 -0.66 1.72 -0.47
C LEU A 276 -0.73 0.79 -1.70
N ILE A 277 -0.22 -0.44 -1.58
CA ILE A 277 -0.31 -1.47 -2.64
C ILE A 277 -1.77 -1.83 -2.95
N GLN A 278 -2.59 -2.06 -1.92
CA GLN A 278 -3.99 -2.47 -2.11
C GLN A 278 -4.84 -1.40 -2.80
N VAL A 279 -4.66 -0.14 -2.41
CA VAL A 279 -5.58 0.95 -2.74
C VAL A 279 -5.17 1.72 -3.99
N TRP A 280 -3.88 2.03 -4.13
CA TRP A 280 -3.38 2.94 -5.17
C TRP A 280 -2.90 2.24 -6.43
N SER A 281 -2.72 0.93 -6.37
CA SER A 281 -2.11 0.16 -7.45
C SER A 281 -3.03 -0.94 -8.00
N PRO A 282 -4.32 -0.68 -8.31
CA PRO A 282 -5.22 -1.72 -8.79
C PRO A 282 -4.87 -2.24 -10.20
N GLY A 283 -4.15 -1.46 -11.01
CA GLY A 283 -3.67 -1.90 -12.33
C GLY A 283 -2.48 -2.87 -12.28
N LEU A 284 -1.80 -2.98 -11.14
CA LEU A 284 -0.78 -4.02 -10.88
C LEU A 284 -1.43 -5.18 -10.14
N ASP A 285 -2.24 -5.96 -10.86
CA ASP A 285 -2.88 -7.17 -10.33
C ASP A 285 -1.86 -8.10 -9.65
N PHE A 286 -0.62 -8.13 -10.14
CA PHE A 286 0.46 -8.90 -9.55
C PHE A 286 0.81 -8.47 -8.12
N ALA A 287 0.99 -7.16 -7.86
CA ALA A 287 1.42 -6.67 -6.54
C ALA A 287 0.34 -6.93 -5.48
N THR A 288 -0.91 -6.70 -5.84
CA THR A 288 -2.06 -7.01 -4.99
C THR A 288 -2.27 -8.52 -4.84
N SER A 289 -1.86 -9.33 -5.84
CA SER A 289 -2.03 -10.80 -5.87
C SER A 289 -1.04 -11.48 -4.94
N LEU A 290 0.19 -10.97 -4.90
CA LEU A 290 1.21 -11.44 -3.97
C LEU A 290 0.77 -11.34 -2.50
N LEU A 291 -0.01 -10.30 -2.16
CA LEU A 291 -0.56 -10.13 -0.82
C LEU A 291 -1.86 -10.92 -0.58
N ASP A 292 -2.37 -11.63 -1.58
CA ASP A 292 -3.52 -12.51 -1.43
C ASP A 292 -3.10 -13.85 -0.80
N PRO A 293 -3.58 -14.17 0.41
CA PRO A 293 -3.24 -15.42 1.08
C PRO A 293 -3.60 -16.68 0.26
N ALA A 294 -4.59 -16.59 -0.64
CA ALA A 294 -5.03 -17.71 -1.46
C ALA A 294 -4.07 -18.04 -2.61
N GLN A 295 -3.33 -17.05 -3.11
CA GLN A 295 -2.52 -17.19 -4.33
C GLN A 295 -1.04 -17.44 -4.02
N HIS A 296 -0.51 -16.76 -2.99
CA HIS A 296 0.93 -16.76 -2.72
C HIS A 296 1.26 -16.86 -1.22
N PRO A 297 1.71 -18.04 -0.73
CA PRO A 297 2.11 -18.22 0.67
C PRO A 297 3.26 -17.31 1.13
N CYS A 298 4.08 -16.82 0.19
CA CYS A 298 5.22 -15.96 0.49
C CYS A 298 4.83 -14.53 0.86
N GLY A 299 3.71 -14.00 0.37
CA GLY A 299 3.21 -12.66 0.73
C GLY A 299 2.21 -12.68 1.87
N GLN A 300 2.07 -13.81 2.58
CA GLN A 300 1.16 -13.92 3.71
C GLN A 300 1.63 -13.05 4.87
N ILE A 301 0.83 -12.03 5.19
CA ILE A 301 1.08 -11.12 6.30
C ILE A 301 0.73 -11.82 7.62
N ASP A 302 1.72 -11.93 8.49
CA ASP A 302 1.60 -12.40 9.87
C ASP A 302 1.69 -11.24 10.88
N THR A 303 2.01 -10.03 10.42
CA THR A 303 2.13 -8.83 11.27
C THR A 303 0.81 -8.54 11.99
N PRO A 304 0.82 -8.21 13.30
CA PRO A 304 -0.38 -7.88 14.06
C PRO A 304 -1.03 -6.60 13.54
N TRP A 305 -2.33 -6.42 13.75
CA TRP A 305 -3.02 -5.18 13.39
C TRP A 305 -2.38 -3.95 14.08
N PRO A 306 -2.33 -2.79 13.41
CA PRO A 306 -1.71 -1.59 13.99
C PRO A 306 -2.57 -1.07 15.14
N LEU A 307 -1.94 -0.58 16.20
CA LEU A 307 -2.59 0.15 17.29
C LEU A 307 -2.51 1.66 17.04
N ASP A 308 -3.15 2.45 17.90
CA ASP A 308 -2.93 3.89 17.88
C ASP A 308 -1.48 4.19 18.31
N PRO A 309 -0.78 5.17 17.69
CA PRO A 309 0.61 5.49 18.00
C PRO A 309 0.88 5.69 19.50
N GLU A 310 -0.07 6.31 20.20
CA GLU A 310 0.00 6.62 21.62
C GLU A 310 -0.03 5.37 22.51
N ASP A 311 -0.55 4.24 22.00
CA ASP A 311 -0.59 2.97 22.72
C ASP A 311 0.78 2.28 22.72
N TYR A 312 1.60 2.49 21.68
CA TYR A 312 2.99 2.03 21.66
C TYR A 312 3.86 2.84 22.62
N GLU A 313 3.64 4.15 22.73
CA GLU A 313 4.34 5.02 23.70
C GLU A 313 4.05 4.61 25.15
N LYS A 314 2.86 4.06 25.41
CA LYS A 314 2.44 3.54 26.72
C LYS A 314 2.85 2.08 26.96
N GLY A 315 3.47 1.40 25.98
CA GLY A 315 3.83 -0.01 26.08
C GLY A 315 2.63 -0.96 26.19
N ILE A 316 1.48 -0.60 25.62
CA ILE A 316 0.23 -1.40 25.71
C ILE A 316 0.36 -2.71 24.91
N LEU A 317 1.21 -2.72 23.88
CA LEU A 317 1.42 -3.89 23.02
C LEU A 317 2.02 -5.08 23.81
N PRO A 318 1.26 -6.17 24.05
CA PRO A 318 1.73 -7.24 24.94
C PRO A 318 2.98 -7.94 24.37
N HIS A 319 4.08 -8.03 25.12
CA HIS A 319 5.33 -8.62 24.61
C HIS A 319 5.20 -10.09 24.14
N ALA A 320 4.27 -10.84 24.75
CA ALA A 320 3.99 -12.24 24.42
C ALA A 320 3.12 -12.40 23.15
N LEU A 321 2.54 -11.32 22.61
CA LEU A 321 1.67 -11.38 21.45
C LEU A 321 2.44 -11.96 20.25
N ARG A 322 1.88 -13.01 19.67
CA ARG A 322 2.32 -13.59 18.40
C ARG A 322 1.13 -13.77 17.49
N THR A 323 1.31 -13.49 16.22
CA THR A 323 0.28 -13.51 15.19
C THR A 323 0.70 -14.38 14.03
N ASP A 324 -0.27 -14.89 13.29
CA ASP A 324 -0.07 -15.64 12.06
C ASP A 324 -1.26 -15.44 11.14
N ARG A 325 -0.97 -15.38 9.84
CA ARG A 325 -1.97 -15.34 8.78
C ARG A 325 -3.04 -14.26 9.02
N THR A 326 -2.64 -13.08 9.44
CA THR A 326 -3.52 -11.99 9.92
C THR A 326 -4.67 -11.71 8.94
N ILE A 327 -4.36 -11.57 7.65
CA ILE A 327 -5.36 -11.31 6.60
C ILE A 327 -6.28 -12.52 6.37
N LEU A 328 -5.73 -13.74 6.40
CA LEU A 328 -6.51 -14.96 6.23
C LEU A 328 -7.50 -15.13 7.38
N LYS A 329 -7.03 -14.96 8.63
CA LYS A 329 -7.88 -15.04 9.82
C LYS A 329 -8.98 -13.98 9.78
N TYR A 330 -8.66 -12.76 9.36
CA TYR A 330 -9.65 -11.72 9.13
C TYR A 330 -10.71 -12.15 8.10
N TYR A 331 -10.29 -12.66 6.94
CA TYR A 331 -11.24 -13.11 5.91
C TYR A 331 -12.14 -14.26 6.36
N TYR A 332 -11.65 -15.16 7.20
CA TYR A 332 -12.44 -16.27 7.71
C TYR A 332 -13.06 -16.01 9.08
N SER A 333 -12.97 -14.77 9.58
CA SER A 333 -13.51 -14.39 10.89
C SER A 333 -12.98 -15.24 12.05
N LEU A 334 -11.73 -15.68 11.93
CA LEU A 334 -11.04 -16.46 12.95
C LEU A 334 -10.45 -15.50 13.99
N PRO A 335 -10.44 -15.87 15.28
CA PRO A 335 -9.84 -15.03 16.31
C PRO A 335 -8.35 -14.84 16.02
N THR A 336 -7.93 -13.58 16.02
CA THR A 336 -6.52 -13.19 16.12
C THR A 336 -6.22 -12.88 17.59
N ASN A 337 -4.94 -12.99 17.98
CA ASN A 337 -4.52 -12.72 19.34
C ASN A 337 -4.46 -11.20 19.65
N ASP A 338 -4.73 -10.35 18.67
CA ASP A 338 -4.76 -8.89 18.78
C ASP A 338 -6.21 -8.36 18.80
N GLU A 339 -6.43 -7.19 19.41
CA GLU A 339 -7.76 -6.62 19.59
C GLU A 339 -8.27 -5.90 18.33
N ALA A 340 -7.37 -5.34 17.52
CA ALA A 340 -7.65 -4.76 16.21
C ALA A 340 -8.83 -3.75 16.20
N THR A 341 -8.86 -2.89 17.21
CA THR A 341 -9.89 -1.86 17.48
C THR A 341 -9.50 -0.44 17.04
N SER A 342 -8.21 -0.19 16.80
CA SER A 342 -7.71 1.13 16.40
C SER A 342 -8.30 1.59 15.07
N ILE A 343 -8.34 2.91 14.83
CA ILE A 343 -8.84 3.43 13.54
C ILE A 343 -7.95 3.02 12.36
N TYR A 344 -6.64 2.86 12.59
CA TYR A 344 -5.69 2.37 11.59
C TYR A 344 -5.95 0.91 11.23
N SER A 345 -6.36 0.08 12.19
CA SER A 345 -6.74 -1.30 11.93
C SER A 345 -8.03 -1.39 11.11
N ILE A 346 -9.01 -0.51 11.37
CA ILE A 346 -10.24 -0.41 10.59
C ILE A 346 -9.91 0.02 9.16
N GLN A 347 -9.08 1.04 8.98
CA GLN A 347 -8.63 1.51 7.66
C GLN A 347 -7.93 0.39 6.88
N ALA A 348 -7.02 -0.34 7.53
CA ALA A 348 -6.34 -1.48 6.92
C ALA A 348 -7.31 -2.59 6.53
N LYS A 349 -8.22 -3.01 7.42
CA LYS A 349 -9.26 -4.01 7.11
C LYS A 349 -10.13 -3.58 5.93
N ALA A 350 -10.59 -2.33 5.91
CA ALA A 350 -11.39 -1.77 4.83
C ALA A 350 -10.63 -1.76 3.49
N SER A 351 -9.34 -1.39 3.48
CA SER A 351 -8.53 -1.39 2.26
C SER A 351 -8.40 -2.78 1.62
N PHE A 352 -8.15 -3.81 2.43
CA PHE A 352 -8.03 -5.18 1.95
C PHE A 352 -9.39 -5.74 1.48
N LEU A 353 -10.47 -5.42 2.20
CA LEU A 353 -11.80 -5.85 1.80
C LEU A 353 -12.24 -5.17 0.50
N TRP A 354 -11.96 -3.87 0.34
CA TRP A 354 -12.25 -3.13 -0.89
C TRP A 354 -11.56 -3.76 -2.11
N THR A 355 -10.27 -4.05 -2.01
CA THR A 355 -9.52 -4.69 -3.11
C THR A 355 -10.00 -6.12 -3.37
N LYS A 356 -10.38 -6.86 -2.32
CA LYS A 356 -11.00 -8.18 -2.47
C LYS A 356 -12.34 -8.12 -3.21
N VAL A 357 -13.21 -7.15 -2.89
CA VAL A 357 -14.47 -6.90 -3.61
C VAL A 357 -14.18 -6.61 -5.09
N ARG A 358 -13.23 -5.71 -5.38
CA ARG A 358 -12.86 -5.35 -6.76
C ARG A 358 -12.39 -6.56 -7.57
N ARG A 359 -11.58 -7.43 -6.98
CA ARG A 359 -11.09 -8.66 -7.62
C ARG A 359 -12.18 -9.67 -7.85
N LEU A 360 -13.04 -9.90 -6.86
CA LEU A 360 -14.20 -10.75 -7.01
C LEU A 360 -15.12 -10.21 -8.10
N SER A 361 -15.26 -8.88 -8.21
CA SER A 361 -16.07 -8.24 -9.25
C SER A 361 -15.51 -8.54 -10.64
N ASN A 362 -14.20 -8.41 -10.82
CA ASN A 362 -13.54 -8.74 -12.09
C ASN A 362 -13.66 -10.24 -12.43
N ALA A 363 -13.43 -11.12 -11.44
CA ALA A 363 -13.55 -12.57 -11.61
C ALA A 363 -15.00 -12.99 -11.95
N TRP A 364 -15.98 -12.34 -11.33
CA TRP A 364 -17.40 -12.56 -11.57
C TRP A 364 -17.80 -12.12 -12.98
N ALA A 365 -17.40 -10.92 -13.41
CA ALA A 365 -17.64 -10.43 -14.76
C ALA A 365 -17.05 -11.37 -15.82
N HIS A 366 -15.83 -11.87 -15.57
CA HIS A 366 -15.20 -12.86 -16.43
C HIS A 366 -15.97 -14.20 -16.44
N ALA A 367 -16.37 -14.73 -15.28
CA ALA A 367 -17.09 -15.99 -15.18
C ALA A 367 -18.45 -15.96 -15.90
N ILE A 368 -19.18 -14.85 -15.78
CA ILE A 368 -20.42 -14.63 -16.54
C ILE A 368 -20.15 -14.65 -18.04
N ALA A 369 -19.10 -13.95 -18.50
CA ALA A 369 -18.77 -13.86 -19.92
C ALA A 369 -18.30 -15.19 -20.52
N THR A 370 -17.59 -16.03 -19.76
CA THR A 370 -17.00 -17.27 -20.30
C THR A 370 -17.85 -18.52 -20.10
N SER A 371 -18.43 -18.72 -18.92
CA SER A 371 -19.01 -20.01 -18.51
C SER A 371 -20.45 -19.91 -18.02
N GLY A 372 -20.93 -18.73 -17.64
CA GLY A 372 -22.25 -18.54 -17.02
C GLY A 372 -22.39 -19.16 -15.62
N ASP A 373 -21.50 -20.06 -15.22
CA ASP A 373 -21.43 -20.65 -13.90
C ASP A 373 -20.63 -19.75 -12.93
N THR A 374 -21.28 -19.34 -11.85
CA THR A 374 -20.71 -18.51 -10.78
C THR A 374 -20.69 -19.23 -9.43
N SER A 375 -21.04 -20.52 -9.40
CA SER A 375 -21.16 -21.32 -8.17
C SER A 375 -19.88 -21.34 -7.33
N SER A 376 -18.71 -21.38 -7.97
CA SER A 376 -17.40 -21.37 -7.33
C SER A 376 -17.10 -20.10 -6.54
N LEU A 377 -17.73 -18.98 -6.89
CA LEU A 377 -17.52 -17.67 -6.25
C LEU A 377 -18.49 -17.41 -5.09
N GLN A 378 -19.58 -18.18 -4.97
CA GLN A 378 -20.65 -17.91 -4.00
C GLN A 378 -20.18 -17.93 -2.55
N SER A 379 -19.30 -18.86 -2.19
CA SER A 379 -18.71 -18.92 -0.84
C SER A 379 -17.90 -17.66 -0.52
N HIS A 380 -17.16 -17.14 -1.50
CA HIS A 380 -16.38 -15.91 -1.36
C HIS A 380 -17.27 -14.67 -1.24
N LEU A 381 -18.39 -14.62 -1.96
CA LEU A 381 -19.37 -13.54 -1.87
C LEU A 381 -20.01 -13.47 -0.49
N LEU A 382 -20.44 -14.62 0.06
CA LEU A 382 -21.02 -14.68 1.40
C LEU A 382 -20.02 -14.21 2.46
N ILE A 383 -18.76 -14.63 2.35
CA ILE A 383 -17.70 -14.20 3.25
C ILE A 383 -17.52 -12.67 3.19
N VAL A 384 -17.40 -12.11 1.98
CA VAL A 384 -17.15 -10.68 1.80
C VAL A 384 -18.35 -9.84 2.23
N GLY A 385 -19.58 -10.27 1.94
CA GLY A 385 -20.79 -9.60 2.40
C GLY A 385 -20.87 -9.54 3.93
N ASN A 386 -20.65 -10.67 4.61
CA ASN A 386 -20.64 -10.73 6.08
C ASN A 386 -19.55 -9.83 6.70
N LEU A 387 -18.36 -9.78 6.10
CA LEU A 387 -17.28 -8.91 6.58
C LEU A 387 -17.59 -7.44 6.36
N SER A 388 -18.23 -7.10 5.24
CA SER A 388 -18.65 -5.73 4.94
C SER A 388 -19.68 -5.24 5.96
N ASP A 389 -20.69 -6.05 6.24
CA ASP A 389 -21.73 -5.72 7.24
C ASP A 389 -21.12 -5.58 8.65
N ARG A 390 -20.22 -6.50 9.05
CA ARG A 390 -19.54 -6.37 10.36
C ARG A 390 -18.66 -5.15 10.48
N LEU A 391 -17.92 -4.79 9.43
CA LEU A 391 -17.12 -3.56 9.46
C LEU A 391 -18.01 -2.32 9.62
N LEU A 392 -19.19 -2.32 9.01
CA LEU A 392 -20.19 -1.27 9.21
C LEU A 392 -20.70 -1.24 10.66
N ASP A 393 -20.94 -2.39 11.28
CA ASP A 393 -21.36 -2.47 12.69
C ASP A 393 -20.28 -1.97 13.66
N HIS A 394 -18.99 -2.17 13.32
CA HIS A 394 -17.87 -1.73 14.16
C HIS A 394 -17.60 -0.23 14.07
N ILE A 395 -17.97 0.45 12.98
CA ILE A 395 -17.82 1.90 12.89
C ILE A 395 -19.02 2.58 13.58
N SER A 396 -18.76 3.35 14.63
CA SER A 396 -19.80 4.20 15.22
C SER A 396 -20.30 5.24 14.21
N LEU A 397 -21.50 5.78 14.39
CA LEU A 397 -21.98 6.91 13.59
C LEU A 397 -20.93 8.03 13.60
N PHE A 398 -20.57 8.49 12.40
CA PHE A 398 -19.60 9.57 12.27
C PHE A 398 -20.20 10.86 12.84
N THR A 399 -19.69 11.28 13.99
CA THR A 399 -20.06 12.52 14.65
C THR A 399 -18.83 13.43 14.64
N ALA A 400 -18.83 14.42 13.75
CA ALA A 400 -17.84 15.48 13.77
C ALA A 400 -18.29 16.57 14.75
N GLN A 401 -17.91 16.43 16.02
CA GLN A 401 -17.90 17.58 16.93
C GLN A 401 -16.46 18.06 17.03
N VAL A 402 -16.16 19.16 16.34
CA VAL A 402 -14.84 19.78 16.41
C VAL A 402 -14.99 21.12 17.10
N PRO A 403 -14.54 21.26 18.35
CA PRO A 403 -14.36 22.57 18.95
C PRO A 403 -13.42 23.39 18.08
N SER A 404 -13.71 24.68 17.88
CA SER A 404 -12.87 25.59 17.08
C SER A 404 -11.41 25.67 17.55
N ASN A 405 -11.12 25.21 18.79
CA ASN A 405 -9.80 25.13 19.41
C ASN A 405 -9.21 23.70 19.42
N SER A 406 -9.57 22.84 18.47
CA SER A 406 -9.06 21.47 18.41
C SER A 406 -7.53 21.42 18.27
N SER A 407 -6.89 20.55 19.05
CA SER A 407 -5.46 20.27 18.95
C SER A 407 -5.12 19.66 17.59
N GLU A 408 -3.85 19.80 17.16
CA GLU A 408 -3.37 19.19 15.91
C GLU A 408 -3.60 17.67 15.87
N GLU A 409 -3.47 17.02 17.02
CA GLU A 409 -3.70 15.58 17.18
C GLU A 409 -5.16 15.20 16.96
N GLU A 410 -6.11 16.00 17.46
CA GLU A 410 -7.54 15.76 17.23
C GLU A 410 -7.87 15.90 15.74
N ARG A 411 -7.31 16.92 15.07
CA ARG A 411 -7.47 17.10 13.61
C ARG A 411 -6.94 15.90 12.84
N ARG A 412 -5.75 15.39 13.20
CA ARG A 412 -5.18 14.17 12.62
C ARG A 412 -6.13 12.97 12.80
N ARG A 413 -6.67 12.76 14.00
CA ARG A 413 -7.62 11.66 14.27
C ARG A 413 -8.88 11.78 13.41
N ILE A 414 -9.41 12.99 13.25
CA ILE A 414 -10.58 13.25 12.40
C ILE A 414 -10.27 12.93 10.93
N CYS A 415 -9.13 13.36 10.38
CA CYS A 415 -8.73 13.04 8.99
C CYS A 415 -8.71 11.53 8.75
N ILE A 416 -8.09 10.77 9.66
CA ILE A 416 -7.98 9.32 9.54
C ILE A 416 -9.36 8.67 9.65
N ARG A 417 -10.22 9.14 10.56
CA ARG A 417 -11.61 8.67 10.68
C ARG A 417 -12.43 8.94 9.42
N VAL A 418 -12.33 10.13 8.84
CA VAL A 418 -13.02 10.47 7.58
C VAL A 418 -12.63 9.48 6.47
N VAL A 419 -11.34 9.23 6.29
CA VAL A 419 -10.85 8.30 5.26
C VAL A 419 -11.26 6.87 5.56
N ALA A 420 -11.09 6.40 6.81
CA ALA A 420 -11.41 5.04 7.20
C ALA A 420 -12.91 4.72 7.06
N HIS A 421 -13.80 5.58 7.56
CA HIS A 421 -15.24 5.41 7.42
C HIS A 421 -15.65 5.42 5.94
N SER A 422 -15.10 6.35 5.15
CA SER A 422 -15.37 6.42 3.72
C SER A 422 -14.92 5.15 2.98
N MET A 423 -13.80 4.54 3.37
CA MET A 423 -13.33 3.25 2.83
C MET A 423 -14.25 2.08 3.20
N VAL A 424 -14.81 2.06 4.41
CA VAL A 424 -15.78 1.02 4.80
C VAL A 424 -17.06 1.14 3.94
N TYR A 425 -17.61 2.34 3.82
CA TYR A 425 -18.81 2.56 3.00
C TYR A 425 -18.57 2.30 1.51
N VAL A 426 -17.42 2.70 0.95
CA VAL A 426 -17.12 2.44 -0.47
C VAL A 426 -17.03 0.94 -0.75
N THR A 427 -16.51 0.16 0.22
CA THR A 427 -16.47 -1.30 0.10
C THR A 427 -17.87 -1.90 0.00
N SER A 428 -18.80 -1.45 0.86
CA SER A 428 -20.20 -1.84 0.80
C SER A 428 -20.88 -1.39 -0.51
N LEU A 429 -20.58 -0.17 -0.97
CA LEU A 429 -21.08 0.38 -2.23
C LEU A 429 -20.68 -0.51 -3.42
N HIS A 430 -19.39 -0.80 -3.58
CA HIS A 430 -18.89 -1.66 -4.67
C HIS A 430 -19.46 -3.07 -4.59
N PHE A 431 -19.55 -3.65 -3.39
CA PHE A 431 -20.13 -4.99 -3.21
C PHE A 431 -21.58 -5.05 -3.68
N ASN A 432 -22.41 -4.09 -3.24
CA ASN A 432 -23.82 -4.05 -3.61
C ASN A 432 -24.05 -3.59 -5.06
N SER A 433 -23.10 -2.87 -5.67
CA SER A 433 -23.17 -2.48 -7.08
C SER A 433 -22.91 -3.65 -8.02
N THR A 434 -21.97 -4.55 -7.71
CA THR A 434 -21.64 -5.67 -8.58
C THR A 434 -22.50 -6.90 -8.32
N PHE A 435 -22.72 -7.24 -7.05
CA PHE A 435 -23.33 -8.52 -6.67
C PHE A 435 -24.79 -8.37 -6.23
N GLY A 436 -25.27 -7.14 -6.10
CA GLY A 436 -26.70 -6.89 -5.96
C GLY A 436 -27.41 -7.33 -7.23
N GLN A 437 -28.35 -8.27 -7.14
CA GLN A 437 -29.23 -8.55 -8.26
C GLN A 437 -29.98 -7.27 -8.62
N GLU A 438 -30.14 -6.96 -9.90
CA GLU A 438 -30.77 -5.71 -10.38
C GLU A 438 -32.20 -5.50 -9.83
N HIS A 439 -32.87 -6.57 -9.40
CA HIS A 439 -34.20 -6.53 -8.80
C HIS A 439 -34.22 -6.67 -7.27
N ASN A 440 -33.07 -6.79 -6.61
CA ASN A 440 -32.99 -6.88 -5.16
C ASN A 440 -33.05 -5.49 -4.52
N PHE A 441 -34.22 -5.15 -3.98
CA PHE A 441 -34.47 -3.91 -3.25
C PHE A 441 -33.48 -3.70 -2.10
N VAL A 442 -33.08 -4.77 -1.39
CA VAL A 442 -32.16 -4.69 -0.25
C VAL A 442 -30.77 -4.23 -0.70
N SER A 443 -30.24 -4.81 -1.78
CA SER A 443 -28.93 -4.43 -2.31
C SER A 443 -28.93 -3.01 -2.87
N LYS A 444 -29.99 -2.62 -3.58
CA LYS A 444 -30.18 -1.22 -4.04
C LYS A 444 -30.19 -0.25 -2.87
N HIS A 445 -30.97 -0.56 -1.82
CA HIS A 445 -31.01 0.26 -0.62
C HIS A 445 -29.65 0.35 0.08
N LYS A 446 -28.94 -0.77 0.26
CA LYS A 446 -27.58 -0.76 0.84
C LYS A 446 -26.58 0.05 0.01
N ARG A 447 -26.65 -0.03 -1.33
CA ARG A 447 -25.83 0.75 -2.27
C ARG A 447 -26.06 2.26 -2.09
N TYR A 448 -27.33 2.68 -2.08
CA TYR A 448 -27.71 4.08 -1.85
C TYR A 448 -27.28 4.56 -0.46
N THR A 449 -27.59 3.80 0.60
CA THR A 449 -27.22 4.15 1.98
C THR A 449 -25.72 4.31 2.15
N ALA A 450 -24.91 3.49 1.48
CA ALA A 450 -23.47 3.63 1.47
C ALA A 450 -23.01 4.92 0.78
N ALA A 451 -23.56 5.25 -0.40
CA ALA A 451 -23.25 6.49 -1.12
C ALA A 451 -23.67 7.74 -0.32
N HIS A 452 -24.88 7.74 0.23
CA HIS A 452 -25.40 8.78 1.12
C HIS A 452 -24.50 8.96 2.35
N SER A 453 -24.04 7.87 2.97
CA SER A 453 -23.16 7.95 4.15
C SER A 453 -21.81 8.57 3.82
N ILE A 454 -21.21 8.24 2.66
CA ILE A 454 -19.97 8.88 2.19
C ILE A 454 -20.17 10.38 2.01
N TRP A 455 -21.28 10.79 1.39
CA TRP A 455 -21.60 12.19 1.15
C TRP A 455 -21.89 12.96 2.44
N SER A 456 -22.61 12.32 3.37
CA SER A 456 -22.88 12.84 4.71
C SER A 456 -21.60 13.04 5.52
N ILE A 457 -20.62 12.12 5.43
CA ILE A 457 -19.30 12.31 6.04
C ILE A 457 -18.60 13.54 5.45
N ALA A 458 -18.63 13.71 4.12
CA ALA A 458 -18.01 14.87 3.48
C ALA A 458 -18.63 16.21 3.91
N ARG A 459 -19.96 16.23 4.11
CA ARG A 459 -20.71 17.40 4.59
C ARG A 459 -20.48 17.72 6.06
N THR A 460 -20.36 16.70 6.90
CA THR A 460 -20.23 16.84 8.36
C THR A 460 -18.79 17.07 8.78
N ALA A 461 -17.82 16.56 8.03
CA ALA A 461 -16.41 16.81 8.29
C ALA A 461 -16.07 18.31 8.11
N PRO A 462 -15.29 18.92 9.00
CA PRO A 462 -14.91 20.33 8.88
C PRO A 462 -13.76 20.49 7.88
N LEU A 463 -14.03 20.25 6.59
CA LEU A 463 -13.01 20.22 5.54
C LEU A 463 -12.19 21.52 5.44
N ASP A 464 -12.78 22.67 5.80
CA ASP A 464 -12.08 23.96 5.90
C ASP A 464 -10.94 23.95 6.93
N THR A 465 -11.13 23.28 8.07
CA THR A 465 -10.13 23.25 9.14
C THR A 465 -9.08 22.17 8.91
N LEU A 466 -9.44 21.11 8.20
CA LEU A 466 -8.53 20.00 7.88
C LEU A 466 -7.52 20.38 6.80
N LYS A 467 -7.91 21.21 5.82
CA LYS A 467 -7.12 21.73 4.68
C LYS A 467 -6.57 20.69 3.69
N HIS A 468 -6.14 19.52 4.18
CA HIS A 468 -5.61 18.42 3.40
C HIS A 468 -6.20 17.10 3.89
N LEU A 469 -6.53 16.21 2.95
CA LEU A 469 -6.92 14.83 3.19
C LEU A 469 -6.09 13.90 2.29
N ASN A 470 -6.05 12.62 2.65
CA ASN A 470 -5.48 11.61 1.76
C ASN A 470 -6.20 11.65 0.39
N PRO A 471 -5.49 11.85 -0.74
CA PRO A 471 -6.13 12.07 -2.05
C PRO A 471 -6.94 10.87 -2.57
N ILE A 472 -6.87 9.71 -1.90
CA ILE A 472 -7.76 8.59 -2.21
C ILE A 472 -9.23 8.95 -2.01
N ILE A 473 -9.53 9.88 -1.09
CA ILE A 473 -10.90 10.27 -0.76
C ILE A 473 -11.67 10.75 -2.00
N GLY A 474 -11.01 11.42 -2.95
CA GLY A 474 -11.67 11.87 -4.17
C GLY A 474 -12.10 10.72 -5.08
N THR A 475 -11.39 9.58 -5.10
CA THR A 475 -11.86 8.38 -5.81
C THR A 475 -13.15 7.83 -5.21
N ILE A 476 -13.24 7.85 -3.88
CA ILE A 476 -14.40 7.38 -3.12
C ILE A 476 -15.59 8.31 -3.36
N TRP A 477 -15.35 9.62 -3.39
CA TRP A 477 -16.39 10.61 -3.71
C TRP A 477 -16.90 10.47 -5.15
N ILE A 478 -16.04 10.17 -6.12
CA ILE A 478 -16.49 9.90 -7.50
C ILE A 478 -17.46 8.72 -7.53
N ASP A 479 -17.15 7.63 -6.83
CA ASP A 479 -18.00 6.44 -6.80
C ASP A 479 -19.35 6.73 -6.13
N ALA A 480 -19.35 7.48 -5.01
CA ALA A 480 -20.57 7.92 -4.34
C ALA A 480 -21.41 8.87 -5.22
N ALA A 481 -20.77 9.84 -5.86
CA ALA A 481 -21.43 10.81 -6.74
C ALA A 481 -22.15 10.12 -7.91
N ARG A 482 -21.55 9.07 -8.50
CA ARG A 482 -22.21 8.28 -9.55
C ARG A 482 -23.49 7.62 -9.05
N VAL A 483 -23.45 6.97 -7.88
CA VAL A 483 -24.67 6.34 -7.32
C VAL A 483 -25.75 7.39 -7.02
N LEU A 484 -25.39 8.51 -6.40
CA LEU A 484 -26.34 9.59 -6.12
C LEU A 484 -26.92 10.19 -7.42
N SER A 485 -26.10 10.30 -8.47
CA SER A 485 -26.53 10.77 -9.78
C SER A 485 -27.54 9.83 -10.44
N GLU A 486 -27.30 8.52 -10.39
CA GLU A 486 -28.21 7.48 -10.91
C GLU A 486 -29.56 7.48 -10.17
N GLU A 487 -29.54 7.61 -8.84
CA GLU A 487 -30.77 7.65 -8.02
C GLU A 487 -31.57 8.94 -8.27
N LEU A 488 -30.90 10.08 -8.47
CA LEU A 488 -31.57 11.31 -8.86
C LEU A 488 -32.21 11.19 -10.25
N ALA A 489 -31.52 10.58 -11.21
CA ALA A 489 -32.06 10.30 -12.54
C ALA A 489 -33.28 9.37 -12.45
N MET A 490 -33.24 8.34 -11.61
CA MET A 490 -34.37 7.44 -11.37
C MET A 490 -35.60 8.17 -10.79
N HIS A 491 -35.40 9.05 -9.81
CA HIS A 491 -36.52 9.85 -9.28
C HIS A 491 -37.14 10.77 -10.35
N ARG A 492 -36.32 11.31 -11.25
CA ARG A 492 -36.78 12.15 -12.36
C ARG A 492 -37.57 11.36 -13.40
N THR A 493 -37.14 10.14 -13.76
CA THR A 493 -37.89 9.29 -14.70
C THR A 493 -39.25 8.90 -14.13
N ILE A 494 -39.30 8.48 -12.86
CA ILE A 494 -40.56 8.16 -12.17
C ILE A 494 -41.51 9.37 -12.16
N ARG A 495 -40.97 10.58 -11.94
CA ARG A 495 -41.75 11.83 -11.99
C ARG A 495 -42.32 12.06 -13.39
N LEU A 496 -41.50 11.93 -14.44
CA LEU A 496 -41.96 12.11 -15.82
C LEU A 496 -43.08 11.12 -16.19
N ASP A 497 -43.00 9.89 -15.69
CA ASP A 497 -44.00 8.85 -15.94
C ASP A 497 -45.31 9.05 -15.17
N HIS A 498 -45.26 9.51 -13.91
CA HIS A 498 -46.43 9.54 -13.03
C HIS A 498 -47.03 10.95 -12.81
N ASN A 499 -46.19 11.99 -12.72
CA ASN A 499 -46.65 13.33 -12.35
C ASN A 499 -45.66 14.43 -12.78
N PRO A 500 -45.60 14.76 -14.09
CA PRO A 500 -44.55 15.60 -14.67
C PRO A 500 -44.52 17.04 -14.14
N GLY A 501 -45.60 17.52 -13.52
CA GLY A 501 -45.71 18.87 -12.97
C GLY A 501 -45.29 19.04 -11.50
N ILE A 502 -45.03 17.95 -10.75
CA ILE A 502 -44.76 18.01 -9.31
C ILE A 502 -43.40 17.40 -9.00
N ILE A 503 -42.44 18.24 -8.60
CA ILE A 503 -41.16 17.79 -8.07
C ILE A 503 -41.40 17.08 -6.74
N THR A 504 -40.95 15.83 -6.63
CA THR A 504 -41.13 15.07 -5.39
C THR A 504 -40.24 15.64 -4.28
N PRO A 505 -40.67 15.62 -3.00
CA PRO A 505 -39.83 16.05 -1.88
C PRO A 505 -38.51 15.28 -1.79
N GLN A 506 -38.52 14.01 -2.20
CA GLN A 506 -37.35 13.13 -2.24
C GLN A 506 -36.32 13.60 -3.28
N GLU A 507 -36.77 13.95 -4.49
CA GLU A 507 -35.91 14.52 -5.53
C GLU A 507 -35.27 15.84 -5.07
N LEU A 508 -36.06 16.72 -4.44
CA LEU A 508 -35.57 18.01 -3.96
C LEU A 508 -34.58 17.87 -2.82
N ALA A 509 -34.83 16.95 -1.88
CA ALA A 509 -33.91 16.65 -0.78
C ALA A 509 -32.58 16.08 -1.28
N LEU A 510 -32.63 15.11 -2.21
CA LEU A 510 -31.43 14.51 -2.80
C LEU A 510 -30.62 15.54 -3.61
N LYS A 511 -31.30 16.41 -4.37
CA LYS A 511 -30.64 17.50 -5.09
C LYS A 511 -29.94 18.47 -4.14
N ALA A 512 -30.62 18.93 -3.09
CA ALA A 512 -30.02 19.80 -2.08
C ALA A 512 -28.84 19.11 -1.38
N GLU A 513 -28.93 17.79 -1.15
CA GLU A 513 -27.84 17.02 -0.57
C GLU A 513 -26.58 17.00 -1.46
N ILE A 514 -26.78 16.79 -2.76
CA ILE A 514 -25.70 16.82 -3.74
C ILE A 514 -25.04 18.20 -3.77
N GLU A 515 -25.83 19.27 -3.84
CA GLU A 515 -25.33 20.65 -3.87
C GLU A 515 -24.53 21.01 -2.60
N ASP A 516 -25.06 20.69 -1.41
CA ASP A 516 -24.37 20.89 -0.13
C ASP A 516 -23.02 20.15 -0.07
N GLY A 517 -22.99 18.89 -0.50
CA GLY A 517 -21.76 18.11 -0.51
C GLY A 517 -20.76 18.62 -1.55
N MET A 518 -21.22 19.11 -2.70
CA MET A 518 -20.35 19.77 -3.69
C MET A 518 -19.69 21.03 -3.12
N ILE A 519 -20.43 21.84 -2.37
CA ILE A 519 -19.86 23.00 -1.68
C ILE A 519 -18.82 22.54 -0.65
N ALA A 520 -19.10 21.46 0.09
CA ALA A 520 -18.18 20.92 1.08
C ALA A 520 -16.86 20.43 0.45
N ILE A 521 -16.91 19.56 -0.56
CA ILE A 521 -15.69 18.97 -1.14
C ILE A 521 -14.86 20.00 -1.94
N ASN A 522 -15.50 21.02 -2.54
CA ASN A 522 -14.81 22.08 -3.28
C ASN A 522 -13.82 22.86 -2.40
N LYS A 523 -13.99 22.87 -1.07
CA LYS A 523 -13.05 23.48 -0.12
C LYS A 523 -11.65 22.87 -0.19
N LEU A 524 -11.55 21.60 -0.60
CA LEU A 524 -10.29 20.88 -0.75
C LEU A 524 -9.76 20.87 -2.19
N ARG A 525 -10.41 21.56 -3.13
CA ARG A 525 -10.01 21.57 -4.54
C ARG A 525 -8.56 21.94 -4.77
N PHE A 526 -8.02 22.87 -3.98
CA PHE A 526 -6.65 23.35 -4.12
C PHE A 526 -5.64 22.61 -3.23
N SER A 527 -6.04 21.52 -2.56
CA SER A 527 -5.13 20.77 -1.69
C SER A 527 -4.14 19.89 -2.46
N SER A 528 -4.50 19.44 -3.67
CA SER A 528 -3.61 18.74 -4.61
C SER A 528 -4.19 18.77 -6.03
N SER A 529 -3.34 18.66 -7.05
CA SER A 529 -3.78 18.64 -8.45
C SER A 529 -4.63 17.41 -8.78
N PHE A 530 -4.32 16.25 -8.19
CA PHE A 530 -5.15 15.06 -8.32
C PHE A 530 -6.55 15.23 -7.72
N LEU A 531 -6.67 15.83 -6.53
CA LEU A 531 -7.99 16.07 -5.94
C LEU A 531 -8.78 17.13 -6.72
N ALA A 532 -8.12 18.15 -7.26
CA ALA A 532 -8.73 19.10 -8.18
C ALA A 532 -9.33 18.40 -9.41
N PHE A 533 -8.57 17.49 -10.03
CA PHE A 533 -9.05 16.69 -11.16
C PHE A 533 -10.25 15.82 -10.78
N GLN A 534 -10.22 15.17 -9.62
CA GLN A 534 -11.32 14.35 -9.13
C GLN A 534 -12.59 15.17 -8.87
N ILE A 535 -12.48 16.33 -8.22
CA ILE A 535 -13.62 17.22 -7.97
C ILE A 535 -14.20 17.75 -9.28
N ASN A 536 -13.37 18.09 -10.27
CA ASN A 536 -13.86 18.47 -11.61
C ASN A 536 -14.65 17.33 -12.28
N ARG A 537 -14.19 16.08 -12.12
CA ARG A 537 -14.91 14.92 -12.64
C ARG A 537 -16.26 14.73 -11.95
N ILE A 538 -16.34 14.96 -10.64
CA ILE A 538 -17.60 14.93 -9.90
C ILE A 538 -18.56 16.02 -10.40
N GLN A 539 -18.05 17.24 -10.59
CA GLN A 539 -18.85 18.34 -11.15
C GLN A 539 -19.43 17.97 -12.52
N SER A 540 -18.60 17.40 -13.41
CA SER A 540 -19.05 16.94 -14.73
C SER A 540 -20.18 15.89 -14.67
N ILE A 541 -20.17 14.98 -13.69
CA ILE A 541 -21.24 13.97 -13.51
C ILE A 541 -22.58 14.65 -13.20
N PHE A 542 -22.56 15.72 -12.40
CA PHE A 542 -23.79 16.45 -12.05
C PHE A 542 -24.21 17.44 -13.14
N ASP A 543 -23.27 17.98 -13.91
CA ASP A 543 -23.58 18.87 -15.04
C ASP A 543 -24.30 18.10 -16.15
N THR A 544 -23.84 16.89 -16.50
CA THR A 544 -24.50 16.04 -17.51
C THR A 544 -25.95 15.73 -17.15
N LEU A 545 -26.23 15.45 -15.86
CA LEU A 545 -27.60 15.25 -15.38
C LEU A 545 -28.49 16.49 -15.51
N ASN A 546 -27.91 17.69 -15.40
CA ASN A 546 -28.69 18.93 -15.48
C ASN A 546 -28.94 19.34 -16.94
N GLU A 547 -28.06 18.96 -17.87
CA GLU A 547 -28.22 19.17 -19.31
C GLU A 547 -29.29 18.25 -19.91
N GLU A 548 -29.34 16.97 -19.52
CA GLU A 548 -30.39 16.01 -19.94
C GLU A 548 -31.81 16.45 -19.56
N ASN A 549 -31.96 17.40 -18.65
CA ASN A 549 -33.25 17.94 -18.21
C ASN A 549 -33.66 19.22 -18.97
N LYS A 550 -32.77 19.80 -19.80
CA LYS A 550 -33.05 20.98 -20.64
C LYS A 550 -33.36 20.61 -22.09
N SER A 551 -32.94 19.43 -22.54
CA SER A 551 -33.33 18.78 -23.80
C SER A 551 -34.65 18.06 -23.65
#